data_AF-A0A1W1YGF6-F1
#
_entry.id   AF-A0A1W1YGF6-F1
#
_cell.length_a   1.000
_cell.length_b   1.000
_cell.length_c   1.000
_cell.angle_alpha   90.00
_cell.angle_beta   90.00
_cell.angle_gamma   90.00
#
_symmetry.space_group_name_H-M   'P 1'
#
loop_
_entity.id
_entity.type
_entity.pdbx_description
1 polymer ?
#
loop_
_entity_poly.entity_id
_entity_poly.type
_entity_poly.pdbx_seq_one_letter_code
_entity_poly.pdbx_strand_id
1 'polypeptide(L)'
;MTKRNHGKVMMRLMGALLAAVLMTGPAFAEGNNELFTQFDGIRWEFCSGAGGWATELEILPDGTFSGDYHDSEMGETAEEYPDGSLYLCTFSGKLSLVEQVDEKTWKIRVDELKQEQTIGEESIEDGVRYVYTEPYGITQGEEYMLYKPGTSLELFTDGMKFWAHTFDVADTVPTELQNWFFYDEQNDCGFVGFQMGSNLSYGNPWENVTADRLQEETGLAFTLPEGAEKVAYRWYGAEMLAEIQFSWKGAEYCFRTQPMQLKSGELMDISGMYFDWKNEEQTRVHLCSGSVAKAESGTGDKVERCLWYDETAEIMYSLSVVGADLNGLDLAALAEQICAPTVG
;
A
#
# COMPACT_ATOMS: atom_id res chain seq x y z
N MET A 1 48.31 12.90 32.58
CA MET A 1 48.85 11.97 31.58
C MET A 1 48.19 12.31 30.25
N THR A 2 48.91 13.00 29.37
CA THR A 2 48.45 13.39 28.04
C THR A 2 49.40 12.74 27.05
N LYS A 3 48.91 11.83 26.21
CA LYS A 3 49.66 11.29 25.06
C LYS A 3 48.83 11.42 23.79
N ARG A 4 49.48 12.06 22.82
CA ARG A 4 49.16 12.18 21.39
C ARG A 4 49.18 10.81 20.69
N ASN A 5 48.44 10.68 19.59
CA ASN A 5 48.95 10.36 18.24
C ASN A 5 47.77 10.28 17.24
N HIS A 6 47.74 11.09 16.18
CA HIS A 6 48.42 10.97 14.88
C HIS A 6 47.78 9.94 13.93
N GLY A 7 47.23 10.44 12.84
CA GLY A 7 46.84 9.68 11.65
C GLY A 7 46.30 10.59 10.54
N LYS A 8 47.19 11.32 9.86
CA LYS A 8 46.93 11.93 8.53
C LYS A 8 47.37 10.94 7.44
N VAL A 9 47.00 11.28 6.19
CA VAL A 9 47.51 10.78 4.88
C VAL A 9 46.55 9.71 4.28
N MET A 10 45.96 9.83 3.08
CA MET A 10 46.34 10.52 1.84
C MET A 10 45.12 10.84 0.95
N MET A 11 45.25 11.95 0.24
CA MET A 11 44.41 12.54 -0.81
C MET A 11 44.61 11.86 -2.17
N ARG A 12 43.57 11.81 -3.02
CA ARG A 12 43.71 11.96 -4.49
C ARG A 12 42.41 12.44 -5.14
N LEU A 13 42.51 13.62 -5.75
CA LEU A 13 41.55 14.25 -6.67
C LEU A 13 41.53 13.54 -8.03
N MET A 14 40.36 13.57 -8.67
CA MET A 14 40.08 13.88 -10.10
C MET A 14 38.55 14.11 -10.15
N GLY A 15 37.94 15.21 -10.59
CA GLY A 15 38.38 16.34 -11.40
C GLY A 15 37.56 16.39 -12.69
N ALA A 16 36.43 17.13 -12.70
CA ALA A 16 35.88 17.80 -13.89
C ALA A 16 34.79 18.81 -13.47
N LEU A 17 35.10 20.10 -13.68
CA LEU A 17 34.14 21.20 -13.74
C LEU A 17 33.17 20.97 -14.91
N LEU A 18 31.87 21.21 -14.71
CA LEU A 18 31.09 21.95 -15.70
C LEU A 18 30.37 23.10 -14.98
N ALA A 19 30.68 24.32 -15.41
CA ALA A 19 29.99 25.52 -14.97
C ALA A 19 28.60 25.55 -15.63
N ALA A 20 27.54 25.51 -14.84
CA ALA A 20 26.21 25.92 -15.29
C ALA A 20 26.01 27.41 -14.95
N VAL A 21 25.77 28.16 -16.01
CA VAL A 21 25.55 29.61 -16.03
C VAL A 21 24.26 29.92 -15.26
N LEU A 22 24.32 30.87 -14.32
CA LEU A 22 23.15 31.53 -13.74
C LEU A 22 22.39 32.29 -14.86
N MET A 23 21.47 31.60 -15.53
CA MET A 23 20.49 32.20 -16.42
C MET A 23 19.21 32.44 -15.61
N THR A 24 19.16 33.55 -14.87
CA THR A 24 17.88 34.07 -14.35
C THR A 24 17.13 34.71 -15.51
N GLY A 25 16.29 33.92 -16.18
CA GLY A 25 15.48 34.37 -17.31
C GLY A 25 14.30 33.42 -17.60
N PRO A 26 13.27 33.88 -18.34
CA PRO A 26 11.99 33.21 -18.53
C PRO A 26 12.07 31.83 -19.22
N ALA A 27 13.20 31.47 -19.83
CA ALA A 27 13.43 30.15 -20.41
C ALA A 27 13.47 29.02 -19.36
N PHE A 28 13.92 29.30 -18.12
CA PHE A 28 13.83 28.33 -17.01
C PHE A 28 12.39 28.15 -16.51
N ALA A 29 11.54 29.17 -16.63
CA ALA A 29 10.12 29.06 -16.31
C ALA A 29 9.33 28.30 -17.38
N GLU A 30 9.70 28.44 -18.67
CA GLU A 30 9.11 27.65 -19.76
C GLU A 30 9.54 26.17 -19.72
N GLY A 31 10.81 25.86 -19.40
CA GLY A 31 11.27 24.48 -19.24
C GLY A 31 10.69 23.76 -18.01
N ASN A 32 10.26 24.50 -16.99
CA ASN A 32 9.59 23.98 -15.80
C ASN A 32 8.25 23.31 -16.14
N ASN A 33 7.45 23.91 -17.02
CA ASN A 33 6.14 23.38 -17.40
C ASN A 33 6.25 22.10 -18.26
N GLU A 34 7.24 21.98 -19.14
CA GLU A 34 7.34 20.81 -20.02
C GLU A 34 7.68 19.52 -19.25
N LEU A 35 8.46 19.60 -18.16
CA LEU A 35 8.76 18.41 -17.36
C LEU A 35 7.49 17.88 -16.67
N PHE A 36 6.78 18.73 -15.92
CA PHE A 36 5.62 18.31 -15.14
C PHE A 36 4.43 17.89 -16.01
N THR A 37 4.32 18.37 -17.26
CA THR A 37 3.31 17.86 -18.20
C THR A 37 3.45 16.37 -18.50
N GLN A 38 4.63 15.76 -18.31
CA GLN A 38 4.84 14.32 -18.46
C GLN A 38 4.21 13.50 -17.32
N PHE A 39 3.77 14.16 -16.24
CA PHE A 39 3.16 13.50 -15.07
C PHE A 39 1.65 13.55 -15.09
N ASP A 40 1.04 14.09 -16.15
CA ASP A 40 -0.41 14.09 -16.30
C ASP A 40 -0.96 12.66 -16.27
N GLY A 41 -1.90 12.45 -15.36
CA GLY A 41 -2.44 11.13 -15.06
C GLY A 41 -1.42 10.15 -14.47
N ILE A 42 -0.45 10.61 -13.69
CA ILE A 42 0.42 9.76 -12.86
C ILE A 42 0.07 9.95 -11.38
N ARG A 43 -0.19 8.84 -10.68
CA ARG A 43 -0.27 8.78 -9.21
C ARG A 43 1.11 8.43 -8.67
N TRP A 44 1.61 9.23 -7.75
CA TRP A 44 2.88 9.00 -7.08
C TRP A 44 2.63 8.39 -5.72
N GLU A 45 3.37 7.35 -5.38
CA GLU A 45 3.20 6.62 -4.13
C GLU A 45 4.54 6.38 -3.46
N PHE A 46 4.59 6.64 -2.16
CA PHE A 46 5.65 6.24 -1.27
C PHE A 46 5.07 5.33 -0.18
N CYS A 47 5.42 4.05 -0.22
CA CYS A 47 5.02 3.07 0.76
C CYS A 47 6.07 1.96 0.86
N SER A 48 6.01 1.14 1.91
CA SER A 48 6.86 -0.05 2.04
C SER A 48 6.33 -1.29 1.30
N GLY A 49 5.12 -1.20 0.72
CA GLY A 49 4.38 -2.33 0.15
C GLY A 49 3.68 -3.23 1.18
N ALA A 50 3.82 -2.97 2.49
CA ALA A 50 3.18 -3.74 3.55
C ALA A 50 1.73 -3.30 3.89
N GLY A 51 1.27 -2.18 3.30
CA GLY A 51 -0.12 -1.71 3.41
C GLY A 51 -0.51 -0.99 4.71
N GLY A 52 0.42 -0.82 5.67
CA GLY A 52 0.15 -0.11 6.92
C GLY A 52 0.09 1.41 6.79
N TRP A 53 0.85 1.96 5.85
CA TRP A 53 0.96 3.41 5.60
C TRP A 53 1.31 3.69 4.14
N ALA A 54 0.95 4.87 3.67
CA ALA A 54 1.38 5.40 2.37
C ALA A 54 1.31 6.94 2.36
N THR A 55 2.19 7.55 1.57
CA THR A 55 2.04 8.94 1.11
C THR A 55 1.80 8.91 -0.38
N GLU A 56 0.72 9.54 -0.83
CA GLU A 56 0.29 9.54 -2.21
C GLU A 56 0.10 10.96 -2.70
N LEU A 57 0.46 11.25 -3.96
CA LEU A 57 0.22 12.56 -4.54
C LEU A 57 0.01 12.52 -6.05
N GLU A 58 -0.68 13.54 -6.54
CA GLU A 58 -0.88 13.81 -7.96
C GLU A 58 -0.22 15.15 -8.31
N ILE A 59 0.60 15.17 -9.37
CA ILE A 59 1.30 16.37 -9.83
C ILE A 59 0.63 16.88 -11.10
N LEU A 60 0.16 18.11 -11.05
CA LEU A 60 -0.44 18.80 -12.19
C LEU A 60 0.65 19.35 -13.15
N PRO A 61 0.30 19.62 -14.41
CA PRO A 61 1.26 20.09 -15.42
C PRO A 61 2.03 21.38 -15.10
N ASP A 62 1.57 22.18 -14.14
CA ASP A 62 2.23 23.41 -13.68
C ASP A 62 3.12 23.21 -12.43
N GLY A 63 3.30 21.95 -12.02
CA GLY A 63 4.07 21.53 -10.86
C GLY A 63 3.33 21.66 -9.53
N THR A 64 2.07 22.13 -9.51
CA THR A 64 1.25 22.05 -8.29
C THR A 64 0.85 20.61 -8.01
N PHE A 65 0.69 20.26 -6.73
CA PHE A 65 0.29 18.91 -6.35
C PHE A 65 -0.68 18.91 -5.16
N SER A 66 -1.44 17.84 -5.06
CA SER A 66 -2.26 17.46 -3.90
C SER A 66 -1.93 16.03 -3.52
N GLY A 67 -2.03 15.72 -2.23
CA GLY A 67 -1.74 14.39 -1.74
C GLY A 67 -2.33 14.10 -0.37
N ASP A 68 -2.28 12.83 -0.02
CA ASP A 68 -2.77 12.29 1.23
C ASP A 68 -1.69 11.37 1.84
N TYR A 69 -1.54 11.44 3.14
CA TYR A 69 -0.75 10.50 3.93
C TYR A 69 -1.66 9.82 4.94
N HIS A 70 -1.44 8.51 5.11
CA HIS A 70 -2.04 7.76 6.19
C HIS A 70 -1.03 6.78 6.80
N ASP A 71 -1.17 6.50 8.09
CA ASP A 71 -0.47 5.43 8.79
C ASP A 71 -1.38 4.81 9.86
N SER A 72 -1.53 3.49 9.77
CA SER A 72 -2.49 2.69 10.53
C SER A 72 -1.77 1.94 11.63
N GLU A 73 -1.56 2.63 12.75
CA GLU A 73 -0.97 2.07 13.96
C GLU A 73 -2.05 1.41 14.82
N MET A 74 -2.59 0.30 14.30
CA MET A 74 -3.67 -0.45 14.96
C MET A 74 -3.24 -1.07 16.30
N GLY A 75 -1.92 -1.13 16.58
CA GLY A 75 -1.37 -1.54 17.87
C GLY A 75 -1.30 -0.44 18.91
N GLU A 76 -1.44 0.83 18.53
CA GLU A 76 -1.41 1.97 19.44
C GLU A 76 -2.82 2.23 20.01
N THR A 77 -3.14 1.56 21.11
CA THR A 77 -4.48 1.53 21.71
C THR A 77 -4.49 2.10 23.14
N ALA A 78 -5.67 2.57 23.58
CA ALA A 78 -5.97 2.92 24.98
C ALA A 78 -7.42 2.57 25.33
N GLU A 79 -7.83 2.78 26.59
CA GLU A 79 -9.23 2.52 27.01
C GLU A 79 -10.23 3.38 26.21
N GLU A 80 -9.85 4.61 25.87
CA GLU A 80 -10.69 5.53 25.10
C GLU A 80 -10.69 5.23 23.59
N TYR A 81 -9.63 4.59 23.08
CA TYR A 81 -9.47 4.22 21.67
C TYR A 81 -8.91 2.77 21.55
N PRO A 82 -9.75 1.76 21.80
CA PRO A 82 -9.30 0.36 21.79
C PRO A 82 -8.96 -0.18 20.40
N ASP A 83 -9.44 0.48 19.33
CA ASP A 83 -9.33 0.01 17.95
C ASP A 83 -8.13 0.61 17.19
N GLY A 84 -7.24 1.30 17.91
CA GLY A 84 -5.94 1.76 17.42
C GLY A 84 -5.86 3.25 17.10
N SER A 85 -4.79 3.64 16.42
CA SER A 85 -4.54 5.01 16.00
C SER A 85 -4.34 5.12 14.49
N LEU A 86 -4.92 6.16 13.88
CA LEU A 86 -4.74 6.54 12.47
C LEU A 86 -4.08 7.91 12.41
N TYR A 87 -2.89 7.96 11.83
CA TYR A 87 -2.21 9.20 11.50
C TYR A 87 -2.60 9.63 10.09
N LEU A 88 -2.99 10.88 9.91
CA LEU A 88 -3.53 11.39 8.66
C LEU A 88 -2.94 12.75 8.30
N CYS A 89 -2.77 13.01 7.00
CA CYS A 89 -2.48 14.35 6.49
C CYS A 89 -3.05 14.50 5.08
N THR A 90 -3.89 15.50 4.86
CA THR A 90 -4.21 15.96 3.50
C THR A 90 -3.40 17.21 3.24
N PHE A 91 -2.69 17.25 2.12
CA PHE A 91 -1.75 18.32 1.82
C PHE A 91 -1.75 18.72 0.35
N SER A 92 -1.26 19.92 0.10
CA SER A 92 -1.03 20.46 -1.24
C SER A 92 0.27 21.24 -1.28
N GLY A 93 0.81 21.44 -2.48
CA GLY A 93 2.07 22.13 -2.62
C GLY A 93 2.44 22.47 -4.04
N LYS A 94 3.71 22.86 -4.22
CA LYS A 94 4.28 23.18 -5.52
C LYS A 94 5.71 22.70 -5.64
N LEU A 95 5.99 22.00 -6.73
CA LEU A 95 7.32 21.61 -7.16
C LEU A 95 7.91 22.63 -8.13
N SER A 96 9.23 22.73 -8.12
CA SER A 96 10.00 23.37 -9.19
C SER A 96 11.19 22.52 -9.61
N LEU A 97 11.54 22.61 -10.89
CA LEU A 97 12.78 22.11 -11.44
C LEU A 97 13.95 22.99 -10.96
N VAL A 98 14.89 22.37 -10.25
CA VAL A 98 16.15 22.99 -9.84
C VAL A 98 17.15 22.93 -11.00
N GLU A 99 17.39 21.73 -11.52
CA GLU A 99 18.30 21.48 -12.64
C GLU A 99 17.94 20.19 -13.38
N GLN A 100 18.20 20.15 -14.69
CA GLN A 100 18.28 18.90 -15.43
C GLN A 100 19.73 18.39 -15.34
N VAL A 101 19.91 17.21 -14.74
CA VAL A 101 21.24 16.63 -14.52
C VAL A 101 21.73 15.94 -15.79
N ASP A 102 20.86 15.17 -16.46
CA ASP A 102 21.10 14.59 -17.78
C ASP A 102 19.78 14.33 -18.56
N GLU A 103 19.84 13.53 -19.63
CA GLU A 103 18.67 13.22 -20.48
C GLU A 103 17.54 12.44 -19.75
N LYS A 104 17.86 11.76 -18.65
CA LYS A 104 16.94 10.89 -17.90
C LYS A 104 16.80 11.28 -16.42
N THR A 105 17.52 12.30 -15.96
CA THR A 105 17.54 12.69 -14.54
C THR A 105 17.42 14.20 -14.33
N TRP A 106 16.65 14.57 -13.30
CA TRP A 106 16.42 15.95 -12.89
C TRP A 106 16.50 16.05 -11.37
N LYS A 107 16.73 17.27 -10.89
CA LYS A 107 16.56 17.63 -9.49
C LYS A 107 15.37 18.55 -9.35
N ILE A 108 14.43 18.18 -8.50
CA ILE A 108 13.22 18.95 -8.21
C ILE A 108 13.21 19.39 -6.74
N ARG A 109 12.46 20.44 -6.41
CA ARG A 109 12.33 20.95 -5.04
C ARG A 109 10.87 21.21 -4.70
N VAL A 110 10.49 20.95 -3.45
CA VAL A 110 9.20 21.36 -2.89
C VAL A 110 9.30 22.82 -2.44
N ASP A 111 8.76 23.75 -3.22
CA ASP A 111 8.79 25.18 -2.89
C ASP A 111 7.71 25.56 -1.87
N GLU A 112 6.55 24.92 -1.94
CA GLU A 112 5.42 25.15 -1.05
C GLU A 112 4.84 23.81 -0.58
N LEU A 113 4.51 23.72 0.70
CA LEU A 113 3.74 22.63 1.29
C LEU A 113 2.74 23.21 2.29
N LYS A 114 1.48 22.81 2.18
CA LYS A 114 0.37 23.26 3.02
C LYS A 114 -0.46 22.05 3.42
N GLN A 115 -0.73 21.93 4.71
CA GLN A 115 -1.64 20.93 5.24
C GLN A 115 -3.03 21.53 5.38
N GLU A 116 -4.07 20.75 5.11
CA GLU A 116 -5.45 21.21 5.26
C GLU A 116 -5.89 21.25 6.72
N GLN A 117 -5.44 20.28 7.51
CA GLN A 117 -5.73 20.14 8.93
C GLN A 117 -4.65 20.77 9.81
N THR A 118 -4.98 21.09 11.06
CA THR A 118 -4.01 21.57 12.05
C THR A 118 -3.19 20.40 12.57
N ILE A 119 -1.86 20.47 12.45
CA ILE A 119 -0.97 19.43 12.96
C ILE A 119 -1.06 19.31 14.49
N GLY A 120 -1.16 18.06 14.96
CA GLY A 120 -1.31 17.70 16.36
C GLY A 120 -2.73 17.80 16.89
N GLU A 121 -3.72 18.18 16.06
CA GLU A 121 -5.12 17.96 16.43
C GLU A 121 -5.43 16.46 16.42
N GLU A 122 -6.21 16.05 17.42
CA GLU A 122 -6.60 14.67 17.62
C GLU A 122 -8.11 14.59 17.83
N SER A 123 -8.73 13.54 17.32
CA SER A 123 -10.11 13.17 17.62
C SER A 123 -10.18 11.68 17.94
N ILE A 124 -11.22 11.28 18.67
CA ILE A 124 -11.53 9.87 18.92
C ILE A 124 -12.95 9.65 18.42
N GLU A 125 -13.10 8.74 17.46
CA GLU A 125 -14.38 8.38 16.86
C GLU A 125 -14.45 6.87 16.71
N ASP A 126 -15.56 6.27 17.14
CA ASP A 126 -15.83 4.83 17.05
C ASP A 126 -14.69 3.92 17.52
N GLY A 127 -13.99 4.31 18.59
CA GLY A 127 -12.91 3.53 19.20
C GLY A 127 -11.53 3.72 18.55
N VAL A 128 -11.41 4.57 17.54
CA VAL A 128 -10.15 4.88 16.86
C VAL A 128 -9.71 6.30 17.20
N ARG A 129 -8.42 6.48 17.47
CA ARG A 129 -7.80 7.80 17.63
C ARG A 129 -7.25 8.29 16.28
N TYR A 130 -7.72 9.43 15.83
CA TYR A 130 -7.22 10.11 14.64
C TYR A 130 -6.25 11.20 15.05
N VAL A 131 -5.08 11.24 14.42
CA VAL A 131 -4.02 12.22 14.71
C VAL A 131 -3.60 12.88 13.40
N TYR A 132 -3.72 14.21 13.32
CA TYR A 132 -3.27 14.94 12.14
C TYR A 132 -1.77 15.25 12.23
N THR A 133 -0.99 14.79 11.25
CA THR A 133 0.49 14.89 11.24
C THR A 133 1.02 15.60 10.00
N GLU A 134 2.32 15.85 9.98
CA GLU A 134 3.03 16.16 8.73
C GLU A 134 3.03 14.93 7.82
N PRO A 135 3.04 15.12 6.48
CA PRO A 135 3.11 13.99 5.54
C PRO A 135 4.52 13.38 5.56
N TYR A 136 4.61 12.06 5.37
CA TYR A 136 5.88 11.38 5.37
C TYR A 136 6.52 11.36 3.97
N GLY A 137 7.83 11.61 3.87
CA GLY A 137 8.59 11.57 2.63
C GLY A 137 8.55 12.84 1.78
N ILE A 138 7.76 13.86 2.15
CA ILE A 138 7.72 15.13 1.45
C ILE A 138 7.82 16.33 2.41
N THR A 139 8.86 17.15 2.23
CA THR A 139 9.13 18.29 3.13
C THR A 139 9.37 19.57 2.32
N GLN A 140 8.81 20.69 2.78
CA GLN A 140 9.06 21.98 2.14
C GLN A 140 10.55 22.35 2.19
N GLY A 141 11.09 22.74 1.04
CA GLY A 141 12.48 23.15 0.86
C GLY A 141 13.43 21.99 0.55
N GLU A 142 12.99 20.73 0.66
CA GLU A 142 13.80 19.57 0.29
C GLU A 142 13.85 19.37 -1.22
N GLU A 143 14.98 18.81 -1.67
CA GLU A 143 15.29 18.52 -3.06
C GLU A 143 15.31 17.00 -3.29
N TYR A 144 14.74 16.57 -4.40
CA TYR A 144 14.60 15.16 -4.77
C TYR A 144 15.24 14.92 -6.14
N MET A 145 15.86 13.74 -6.30
CA MET A 145 16.33 13.27 -7.58
C MET A 145 15.22 12.53 -8.30
N LEU A 146 14.84 13.00 -9.49
CA LEU A 146 13.82 12.41 -10.35
C LEU A 146 14.48 11.60 -11.48
N TYR A 147 14.02 10.38 -11.69
CA TYR A 147 14.50 9.43 -12.68
C TYR A 147 13.38 9.02 -13.65
N LYS A 148 13.68 9.09 -14.95
CA LYS A 148 12.78 8.64 -16.02
C LYS A 148 12.78 7.12 -16.18
N PRO A 149 11.66 6.50 -16.60
CA PRO A 149 11.67 5.14 -17.14
C PRO A 149 12.80 4.90 -18.15
N GLY A 150 13.38 3.70 -18.11
CA GLY A 150 14.55 3.31 -18.90
C GLY A 150 15.89 3.73 -18.28
N THR A 151 15.91 4.25 -17.04
CA THR A 151 17.17 4.50 -16.32
C THR A 151 17.79 3.18 -15.86
N SER A 152 19.10 3.00 -16.06
CA SER A 152 19.78 1.75 -15.66
C SER A 152 19.76 1.57 -14.15
N LEU A 153 19.29 0.41 -13.68
CA LEU A 153 19.25 0.06 -12.26
C LEU A 153 20.63 -0.28 -11.68
N GLU A 154 21.67 -0.37 -12.51
CA GLU A 154 23.07 -0.44 -12.03
C GLU A 154 23.49 0.85 -11.31
N LEU A 155 22.81 1.97 -11.58
CA LEU A 155 23.07 3.25 -10.93
C LEU A 155 22.40 3.35 -9.55
N PHE A 156 21.49 2.43 -9.21
CA PHE A 156 20.65 2.51 -8.03
C PHE A 156 21.28 1.74 -6.87
N THR A 157 21.23 2.34 -5.67
CA THR A 157 21.52 1.63 -4.43
C THR A 157 20.43 0.59 -4.14
N ASP A 158 20.68 -0.32 -3.19
CA ASP A 158 19.65 -1.30 -2.81
C ASP A 158 18.42 -0.63 -2.17
N GLY A 159 18.60 0.47 -1.43
CA GLY A 159 17.50 1.30 -0.91
C GLY A 159 16.68 1.94 -2.03
N MET A 160 17.34 2.54 -3.03
CA MET A 160 16.64 3.08 -4.20
C MET A 160 15.87 2.00 -4.95
N LYS A 161 16.44 0.80 -5.12
CA LYS A 161 15.75 -0.33 -5.77
C LYS A 161 14.54 -0.81 -4.98
N PHE A 162 14.61 -0.74 -3.65
CA PHE A 162 13.53 -1.11 -2.75
C PHE A 162 12.36 -0.14 -2.90
N TRP A 163 12.63 1.16 -2.76
CA TRP A 163 11.61 2.20 -2.92
C TRP A 163 11.11 2.34 -4.35
N ALA A 164 11.90 1.97 -5.35
CA ALA A 164 11.45 1.92 -6.74
C ALA A 164 10.65 0.63 -7.08
N HIS A 165 10.38 -0.24 -6.10
CA HIS A 165 9.66 -1.51 -6.24
C HIS A 165 10.21 -2.43 -7.35
N THR A 166 11.53 -2.41 -7.55
CA THR A 166 12.19 -3.16 -8.65
C THR A 166 12.43 -4.64 -8.35
N PHE A 167 12.03 -5.10 -7.15
CA PHE A 167 12.16 -6.48 -6.69
C PHE A 167 10.89 -7.32 -6.92
N ASP A 168 9.79 -6.69 -7.36
CA ASP A 168 8.43 -7.25 -7.29
C ASP A 168 7.87 -7.78 -8.63
N VAL A 169 8.75 -8.03 -9.62
CA VAL A 169 8.35 -8.50 -10.95
C VAL A 169 8.92 -9.89 -11.24
N ALA A 170 7.99 -10.82 -11.54
CA ALA A 170 8.18 -12.26 -11.80
C ALA A 170 9.47 -12.67 -12.52
N ASP A 171 10.06 -13.81 -12.12
CA ASP A 171 11.17 -14.65 -12.68
C ASP A 171 12.43 -13.96 -13.29
N THR A 172 12.42 -12.64 -13.51
CA THR A 172 13.48 -11.85 -14.12
C THR A 172 13.53 -10.47 -13.47
N VAL A 173 14.65 -10.18 -12.79
CA VAL A 173 14.92 -8.85 -12.23
C VAL A 173 15.12 -7.86 -13.40
N PRO A 174 14.39 -6.73 -13.43
CA PRO A 174 14.54 -5.73 -14.47
C PRO A 174 15.95 -5.12 -14.42
N THR A 175 16.49 -4.74 -15.57
CA THR A 175 17.78 -4.03 -15.67
C THR A 175 17.61 -2.53 -15.75
N GLU A 176 16.39 -2.06 -16.05
CA GLU A 176 16.04 -0.65 -16.20
C GLU A 176 14.77 -0.33 -15.40
N LEU A 177 14.69 0.91 -14.91
CA LEU A 177 13.55 1.44 -14.20
C LEU A 177 12.30 1.44 -15.10
N GLN A 178 11.19 0.91 -14.59
CA GLN A 178 9.95 0.76 -15.37
C GLN A 178 9.04 1.98 -15.28
N ASN A 179 8.99 2.62 -14.11
CA ASN A 179 8.11 3.75 -13.80
C ASN A 179 8.93 5.01 -13.51
N TRP A 180 8.28 6.17 -13.46
CA TRP A 180 8.96 7.35 -12.92
C TRP A 180 9.27 7.13 -11.44
N PHE A 181 10.38 7.69 -10.97
CA PHE A 181 10.80 7.55 -9.58
C PHE A 181 11.41 8.86 -9.12
N PHE A 182 10.96 9.44 -8.01
CA PHE A 182 11.72 10.48 -7.34
C PHE A 182 12.16 10.04 -5.95
N TYR A 183 13.36 10.43 -5.56
CA TYR A 183 14.04 9.90 -4.39
C TYR A 183 14.73 11.01 -3.60
N ASP A 184 14.58 10.95 -2.29
CA ASP A 184 15.29 11.77 -1.33
C ASP A 184 16.56 11.05 -0.88
N GLU A 185 17.70 11.55 -1.34
CA GLU A 185 18.99 10.99 -0.97
C GLU A 185 19.34 11.20 0.51
N GLN A 186 18.76 12.21 1.17
CA GLN A 186 19.06 12.52 2.57
C GLN A 186 18.31 11.59 3.52
N ASN A 187 17.05 11.30 3.20
CA ASN A 187 16.15 10.54 4.07
C ASN A 187 15.97 9.06 3.63
N ASP A 188 16.53 8.65 2.49
CA ASP A 188 16.37 7.30 1.92
C ASP A 188 14.89 6.90 1.81
N CYS A 189 14.13 7.75 1.11
CA CYS A 189 12.72 7.56 0.78
C CYS A 189 12.47 7.89 -0.69
N GLY A 190 11.48 7.26 -1.30
CA GLY A 190 11.20 7.50 -2.71
C GLY A 190 9.79 7.16 -3.14
N PHE A 191 9.32 7.88 -4.16
CA PHE A 191 7.99 7.78 -4.70
C PHE A 191 8.04 7.19 -6.11
N VAL A 192 7.19 6.21 -6.37
CA VAL A 192 6.99 5.61 -7.69
C VAL A 192 5.78 6.23 -8.36
N GLY A 193 5.95 6.67 -9.60
CA GLY A 193 4.90 7.25 -10.43
C GLY A 193 4.23 6.20 -11.30
N PHE A 194 3.02 5.78 -10.92
CA PHE A 194 2.19 4.86 -11.68
C PHE A 194 1.21 5.60 -12.58
N GLN A 195 1.13 5.22 -13.86
CA GLN A 195 0.16 5.82 -14.76
C GLN A 195 -1.27 5.45 -14.34
N MET A 196 -2.14 6.43 -14.15
CA MET A 196 -3.58 6.25 -13.96
C MET A 196 -4.16 5.60 -15.22
N GLY A 197 -4.58 4.33 -15.12
CA GLY A 197 -4.98 3.48 -16.25
C GLY A 197 -3.98 2.37 -16.59
N SER A 198 -2.77 2.42 -16.03
CA SER A 198 -2.06 1.19 -15.67
C SER A 198 -2.73 0.63 -14.40
N ASN A 199 -2.88 -0.68 -14.28
CA ASN A 199 -3.59 -1.36 -13.18
C ASN A 199 -2.88 -1.22 -11.80
N LEU A 200 -2.14 -0.14 -11.58
CA LEU A 200 -1.40 0.15 -10.36
C LEU A 200 -1.86 1.53 -9.83
N SER A 201 -3.15 1.65 -9.54
CA SER A 201 -3.63 2.66 -8.59
C SER A 201 -3.47 2.05 -7.20
N TYR A 202 -2.48 2.51 -6.45
CA TYR A 202 -2.34 2.16 -5.03
C TYR A 202 -3.12 3.09 -4.08
N GLY A 203 -4.00 3.93 -4.62
CA GLY A 203 -5.13 4.35 -3.80
C GLY A 203 -5.88 3.09 -3.43
N ASN A 204 -6.09 2.87 -2.12
CA ASN A 204 -6.65 1.66 -1.54
C ASN A 204 -7.32 0.81 -2.63
N PRO A 205 -6.63 -0.25 -3.14
CA PRO A 205 -7.00 -0.90 -4.41
C PRO A 205 -8.42 -1.48 -4.40
N TRP A 206 -9.01 -1.49 -3.21
CA TRP A 206 -10.37 -1.78 -2.86
C TRP A 206 -11.33 -0.61 -3.13
N GLU A 207 -12.18 -0.79 -4.14
CA GLU A 207 -13.38 0.02 -4.34
C GLU A 207 -14.48 -0.45 -3.37
N ASN A 208 -15.10 0.47 -2.63
CA ASN A 208 -16.33 0.17 -1.90
C ASN A 208 -17.48 0.03 -2.90
N VAL A 209 -18.08 -1.16 -2.98
CA VAL A 209 -19.13 -1.50 -3.94
C VAL A 209 -20.43 -1.91 -3.24
N THR A 210 -21.50 -2.11 -4.00
CA THR A 210 -22.74 -2.71 -3.49
C THR A 210 -22.68 -4.24 -3.57
N ALA A 211 -23.54 -4.93 -2.82
CA ALA A 211 -23.67 -6.38 -2.90
C ALA A 211 -23.99 -6.85 -4.33
N ASP A 212 -24.92 -6.16 -5.00
CA ASP A 212 -25.32 -6.45 -6.39
C ASP A 212 -24.12 -6.30 -7.34
N ARG A 213 -23.32 -5.24 -7.17
CA ARG A 213 -22.11 -5.03 -7.98
C ARG A 213 -21.08 -6.13 -7.73
N LEU A 214 -20.86 -6.52 -6.48
CA LEU A 214 -19.91 -7.60 -6.16
C LEU A 214 -20.35 -8.94 -6.77
N GLN A 215 -21.66 -9.21 -6.78
CA GLN A 215 -22.23 -10.38 -7.47
C GLN A 215 -22.07 -10.30 -9.00
N GLU A 216 -22.22 -9.12 -9.61
CA GLU A 216 -21.97 -8.93 -11.05
C GLU A 216 -20.52 -9.23 -11.43
N GLU A 217 -19.55 -8.75 -10.64
CA GLU A 217 -18.11 -8.92 -10.92
C GLU A 217 -17.65 -10.37 -10.69
N THR A 218 -18.15 -11.03 -9.65
CA THR A 218 -17.73 -12.39 -9.27
C THR A 218 -18.57 -13.49 -9.91
N GLY A 219 -19.81 -13.19 -10.30
CA GLY A 219 -20.81 -14.19 -10.66
C GLY A 219 -21.34 -15.01 -9.47
N LEU A 220 -20.99 -14.65 -8.23
CA LEU A 220 -21.31 -15.39 -7.02
C LEU A 220 -22.43 -14.72 -6.21
N ALA A 221 -23.31 -15.53 -5.63
CA ALA A 221 -24.33 -15.05 -4.72
C ALA A 221 -23.86 -15.19 -3.27
N PHE A 222 -23.91 -14.08 -2.52
CA PHE A 222 -23.48 -14.03 -1.12
C PHE A 222 -24.67 -13.90 -0.17
N THR A 223 -24.64 -14.63 0.96
CA THR A 223 -25.67 -14.56 2.00
C THR A 223 -25.04 -14.41 3.38
N LEU A 224 -25.24 -13.25 4.02
CA LEU A 224 -24.72 -13.03 5.37
C LEU A 224 -25.61 -13.66 6.45
N PRO A 225 -25.05 -14.01 7.62
CA PRO A 225 -25.84 -14.52 8.73
C PRO A 225 -26.86 -13.49 9.23
N GLU A 226 -28.00 -13.98 9.73
CA GLU A 226 -29.01 -13.12 10.32
C GLU A 226 -28.42 -12.35 11.51
N GLY A 227 -28.63 -11.03 11.53
CA GLY A 227 -28.06 -10.13 12.52
C GLY A 227 -26.61 -9.72 12.27
N ALA A 228 -26.07 -9.91 11.05
CA ALA A 228 -24.81 -9.28 10.65
C ALA A 228 -24.97 -7.74 10.61
N GLU A 229 -23.97 -7.04 11.13
CA GLU A 229 -23.91 -5.58 11.23
C GLU A 229 -22.61 -5.07 10.59
N LYS A 230 -22.49 -3.74 10.42
CA LYS A 230 -21.31 -3.06 9.83
C LYS A 230 -20.82 -3.71 8.52
N VAL A 231 -21.75 -4.06 7.64
CA VAL A 231 -21.43 -4.76 6.39
C VAL A 231 -20.79 -3.81 5.38
N ALA A 232 -19.62 -4.19 4.87
CA ALA A 232 -18.94 -3.51 3.76
C ALA A 232 -18.59 -4.53 2.65
N TYR A 233 -18.84 -4.14 1.40
CA TYR A 233 -18.46 -4.92 0.22
C TYR A 233 -17.36 -4.18 -0.52
N ARG A 234 -16.28 -4.87 -0.86
CA ARG A 234 -15.11 -4.27 -1.49
C ARG A 234 -14.65 -5.07 -2.69
N TRP A 235 -14.20 -4.38 -3.73
CA TRP A 235 -13.73 -4.98 -4.98
C TRP A 235 -12.34 -4.48 -5.32
N TYR A 236 -11.40 -5.40 -5.52
CA TYR A 236 -10.10 -5.09 -6.09
C TYR A 236 -10.01 -5.65 -7.51
N GLY A 237 -10.32 -4.77 -8.48
CA GLY A 237 -10.44 -5.15 -9.89
C GLY A 237 -9.15 -5.63 -10.54
N ALA A 238 -7.97 -5.17 -10.11
CA ALA A 238 -6.72 -5.62 -10.73
C ALA A 238 -6.39 -7.09 -10.39
N GLU A 239 -6.74 -7.52 -9.18
CA GLU A 239 -6.52 -8.90 -8.70
C GLU A 239 -7.76 -9.77 -8.83
N MET A 240 -8.87 -9.23 -9.32
CA MET A 240 -10.18 -9.91 -9.35
C MET A 240 -10.59 -10.43 -7.96
N LEU A 241 -10.27 -9.67 -6.92
CA LEU A 241 -10.43 -10.08 -5.53
C LEU A 241 -11.65 -9.36 -4.92
N ALA A 242 -12.62 -10.15 -4.50
CA ALA A 242 -13.80 -9.65 -3.79
C ALA A 242 -13.63 -9.81 -2.28
N GLU A 243 -14.14 -8.86 -1.51
CA GLU A 243 -14.15 -8.92 -0.05
C GLU A 243 -15.48 -8.48 0.54
N ILE A 244 -15.90 -9.14 1.62
CA ILE A 244 -17.05 -8.75 2.44
C ILE A 244 -16.59 -8.72 3.91
N GLN A 245 -16.70 -7.55 4.53
CA GLN A 245 -16.46 -7.37 5.96
C GLN A 245 -17.79 -7.23 6.69
N PHE A 246 -17.92 -7.83 7.87
CA PHE A 246 -19.11 -7.68 8.70
C PHE A 246 -18.82 -8.07 10.15
N SER A 247 -19.56 -7.47 11.08
CA SER A 247 -19.55 -7.84 12.49
C SER A 247 -20.71 -8.80 12.78
N TRP A 248 -20.47 -9.87 13.54
CA TRP A 248 -21.53 -10.78 13.95
C TRP A 248 -21.23 -11.43 15.29
N LYS A 249 -22.21 -11.41 16.21
CA LYS A 249 -22.07 -11.98 17.57
C LYS A 249 -20.84 -11.47 18.35
N GLY A 250 -20.45 -10.22 18.13
CA GLY A 250 -19.32 -9.59 18.84
C GLY A 250 -17.93 -9.97 18.31
N ALA A 251 -17.84 -10.49 17.09
CA ALA A 251 -16.59 -10.74 16.38
C ALA A 251 -16.64 -10.11 14.98
N GLU A 252 -15.47 -9.78 14.43
CA GLU A 252 -15.30 -9.18 13.11
C GLU A 252 -14.90 -10.24 12.10
N TYR A 253 -15.57 -10.27 10.94
CA TYR A 253 -15.37 -11.27 9.90
C TYR A 253 -14.93 -10.63 8.60
N CYS A 254 -14.08 -11.33 7.85
CA CYS A 254 -13.67 -10.96 6.51
C CYS A 254 -13.76 -12.18 5.59
N PHE A 255 -14.64 -12.12 4.61
CA PHE A 255 -14.74 -13.11 3.53
C PHE A 255 -14.01 -12.59 2.31
N ARG A 256 -13.24 -13.44 1.62
CA ARG A 256 -12.63 -13.13 0.33
C ARG A 256 -12.78 -14.25 -0.68
N THR A 257 -12.81 -13.87 -1.96
CA THR A 257 -12.78 -14.82 -3.07
C THR A 257 -12.02 -14.26 -4.27
N GLN A 258 -11.28 -15.13 -4.95
CA GLN A 258 -10.45 -14.80 -6.11
C GLN A 258 -10.40 -15.99 -7.09
N PRO A 259 -10.56 -15.76 -8.41
CA PRO A 259 -10.24 -16.76 -9.42
C PRO A 259 -8.76 -17.14 -9.34
N MET A 260 -8.46 -18.44 -9.27
CA MET A 260 -7.09 -18.92 -9.11
C MET A 260 -6.93 -20.35 -9.63
N GLN A 261 -5.85 -20.61 -10.36
CA GLN A 261 -5.50 -21.95 -10.81
C GLN A 261 -4.52 -22.60 -9.84
N LEU A 262 -5.03 -23.53 -9.04
CA LEU A 262 -4.24 -24.34 -8.11
C LEU A 262 -4.18 -25.79 -8.54
N LYS A 263 -3.12 -26.52 -8.16
CA LYS A 263 -3.12 -27.97 -8.33
C LYS A 263 -4.11 -28.59 -7.34
N SER A 264 -4.66 -29.76 -7.69
CA SER A 264 -5.59 -30.46 -6.80
C SER A 264 -4.98 -30.69 -5.41
N GLY A 265 -5.73 -30.27 -4.38
CA GLY A 265 -5.31 -30.30 -2.98
C GLY A 265 -4.38 -29.17 -2.52
N GLU A 266 -3.96 -28.25 -3.39
CA GLU A 266 -3.28 -27.01 -2.97
C GLU A 266 -4.31 -25.98 -2.46
N LEU A 267 -3.93 -25.20 -1.45
CA LEU A 267 -4.68 -24.06 -0.92
C LEU A 267 -3.74 -22.85 -0.87
N MET A 268 -4.25 -21.68 -1.22
CA MET A 268 -3.55 -20.40 -1.07
C MET A 268 -4.25 -19.53 -0.04
N ASP A 269 -3.50 -18.92 0.86
CA ASP A 269 -4.07 -17.99 1.83
C ASP A 269 -4.30 -16.62 1.18
N ILE A 270 -5.58 -16.31 0.92
CA ILE A 270 -6.01 -15.00 0.41
C ILE A 270 -6.66 -14.13 1.50
N SER A 271 -6.61 -14.56 2.76
CA SER A 271 -7.32 -13.87 3.87
C SER A 271 -6.77 -12.48 4.18
N GLY A 272 -5.56 -12.15 3.71
CA GLY A 272 -4.88 -10.89 4.01
C GLY A 272 -4.36 -10.80 5.44
N MET A 273 -4.35 -11.90 6.18
CA MET A 273 -3.86 -11.96 7.54
C MET A 273 -2.48 -12.60 7.60
N TYR A 274 -1.59 -12.02 8.41
CA TYR A 274 -0.21 -12.48 8.56
C TYR A 274 0.00 -13.04 9.97
N PHE A 275 -0.39 -14.31 10.17
CA PHE A 275 -0.23 -15.01 11.45
C PHE A 275 0.61 -16.27 11.32
N ASP A 276 1.29 -16.62 12.40
CA ASP A 276 1.87 -17.95 12.61
C ASP A 276 0.78 -18.97 12.95
N TRP A 277 0.04 -19.40 11.92
CA TRP A 277 -1.08 -20.33 12.03
C TRP A 277 -0.73 -21.59 12.84
N LYS A 278 -1.59 -21.92 13.80
CA LYS A 278 -1.53 -23.12 14.64
C LYS A 278 -2.76 -24.00 14.40
N ASN A 279 -2.62 -25.28 14.73
CA ASN A 279 -3.71 -26.26 14.69
C ASN A 279 -4.45 -26.26 13.35
N GLU A 280 -3.70 -26.29 12.24
CA GLU A 280 -4.31 -26.39 10.92
C GLU A 280 -4.91 -27.78 10.74
N GLU A 281 -6.23 -27.81 10.57
CA GLU A 281 -7.03 -29.02 10.41
C GLU A 281 -7.69 -29.01 9.04
N GLN A 282 -7.70 -30.16 8.37
CA GLN A 282 -8.41 -30.33 7.11
C GLN A 282 -9.92 -30.32 7.35
N THR A 283 -10.64 -29.60 6.50
CA THR A 283 -12.09 -29.49 6.55
C THR A 283 -12.71 -29.62 5.15
N ARG A 284 -14.02 -29.51 5.08
CA ARG A 284 -14.76 -29.27 3.85
C ARG A 284 -15.72 -28.12 4.04
N VAL A 285 -15.86 -27.33 2.98
CA VAL A 285 -16.92 -26.33 2.84
C VAL A 285 -17.71 -26.77 1.62
N HIS A 286 -18.94 -27.23 1.83
CA HIS A 286 -19.73 -27.96 0.83
C HIS A 286 -18.99 -29.22 0.33
N LEU A 287 -18.68 -29.28 -0.98
CA LEU A 287 -17.91 -30.35 -1.60
C LEU A 287 -16.43 -29.99 -1.80
N CYS A 288 -16.03 -28.77 -1.43
CA CYS A 288 -14.68 -28.26 -1.64
C CYS A 288 -13.75 -28.71 -0.52
N SER A 289 -12.52 -29.06 -0.87
CA SER A 289 -11.47 -29.31 0.12
C SER A 289 -11.04 -27.99 0.74
N GLY A 290 -10.81 -27.99 2.05
CA GLY A 290 -10.40 -26.79 2.77
C GLY A 290 -9.58 -27.07 4.02
N SER A 291 -9.15 -26.01 4.69
CA SER A 291 -8.51 -26.08 5.99
C SER A 291 -9.06 -25.01 6.94
N VAL A 292 -9.02 -25.28 8.24
CA VAL A 292 -9.25 -24.30 9.29
C VAL A 292 -7.97 -24.20 10.11
N ALA A 293 -7.52 -22.98 10.37
CA ALA A 293 -6.38 -22.73 11.24
C ALA A 293 -6.72 -21.65 12.27
N LYS A 294 -6.01 -21.67 13.39
CA LYS A 294 -6.21 -20.73 14.50
C LYS A 294 -4.93 -19.98 14.82
N ALA A 295 -5.07 -18.76 15.30
CA ALA A 295 -4.00 -17.94 15.82
C ALA A 295 -4.51 -17.08 16.98
N GLU A 296 -3.61 -16.34 17.60
CA GLU A 296 -3.91 -15.35 18.63
C GLU A 296 -3.27 -14.03 18.21
N SER A 297 -3.99 -12.93 18.33
CA SER A 297 -3.46 -11.59 18.05
C SER A 297 -2.47 -11.17 19.15
N GLY A 298 -1.68 -10.12 18.90
CA GLY A 298 -0.82 -9.53 19.93
C GLY A 298 -1.59 -8.96 21.13
N THR A 299 -2.89 -8.70 20.97
CA THR A 299 -3.82 -8.20 22.01
C THR A 299 -4.52 -9.33 22.79
N GLY A 300 -4.30 -10.59 22.42
CA GLY A 300 -4.93 -11.76 23.06
C GLY A 300 -6.28 -12.17 22.47
N ASP A 301 -6.70 -11.55 21.37
CA ASP A 301 -7.91 -11.96 20.64
C ASP A 301 -7.67 -13.27 19.89
N LYS A 302 -8.71 -14.09 19.82
CA LYS A 302 -8.66 -15.33 19.04
C LYS A 302 -8.88 -14.99 17.57
N VAL A 303 -8.08 -15.62 16.72
CA VAL A 303 -8.19 -15.50 15.26
C VAL A 303 -8.42 -16.89 14.68
N GLU A 304 -9.42 -17.03 13.81
CA GLU A 304 -9.63 -18.25 13.03
C GLU A 304 -9.74 -17.93 11.54
N ARG A 305 -9.25 -18.84 10.70
CA ARG A 305 -9.31 -18.72 9.23
C ARG A 305 -9.74 -20.05 8.65
N CYS A 306 -10.73 -20.01 7.77
CA CYS A 306 -11.13 -21.11 6.91
C CYS A 306 -10.73 -20.79 5.46
N LEU A 307 -10.04 -21.72 4.82
CA LEU A 307 -9.70 -21.68 3.40
C LEU A 307 -10.39 -22.83 2.69
N TRP A 308 -10.92 -22.61 1.48
CA TRP A 308 -11.38 -23.70 0.62
C TRP A 308 -11.22 -23.34 -0.85
N TYR A 309 -11.07 -24.37 -1.69
CA TYR A 309 -10.87 -24.22 -3.12
C TYR A 309 -11.91 -25.01 -3.90
N ASP A 310 -12.61 -24.34 -4.82
CA ASP A 310 -13.49 -24.98 -5.78
C ASP A 310 -12.68 -25.33 -7.04
N GLU A 311 -12.30 -26.60 -7.17
CA GLU A 311 -11.54 -27.10 -8.32
C GLU A 311 -12.33 -27.02 -9.63
N THR A 312 -13.67 -26.99 -9.58
CA THR A 312 -14.51 -26.94 -10.79
C THR A 312 -14.61 -25.52 -11.32
N ALA A 313 -14.76 -24.56 -10.42
CA ALA A 313 -14.86 -23.14 -10.75
C ALA A 313 -13.49 -22.46 -10.89
N GLU A 314 -12.41 -23.10 -10.41
CA GLU A 314 -11.08 -22.50 -10.26
C GLU A 314 -11.13 -21.23 -9.39
N ILE A 315 -11.79 -21.31 -8.23
CA ILE A 315 -11.97 -20.18 -7.30
C ILE A 315 -11.45 -20.54 -5.92
N MET A 316 -10.57 -19.68 -5.40
CA MET A 316 -10.07 -19.72 -4.03
C MET A 316 -10.96 -18.84 -3.13
N TYR A 317 -11.21 -19.33 -1.91
CA TYR A 317 -12.03 -18.64 -0.93
C TYR A 317 -11.34 -18.61 0.43
N SER A 318 -11.63 -17.55 1.19
CA SER A 318 -11.28 -17.49 2.60
C SER A 318 -12.41 -16.85 3.41
N LEU A 319 -12.56 -17.31 4.65
CA LEU A 319 -13.33 -16.63 5.67
C LEU A 319 -12.46 -16.55 6.92
N SER A 320 -12.27 -15.34 7.44
CA SER A 320 -11.55 -15.10 8.67
C SER A 320 -12.41 -14.41 9.71
N VAL A 321 -12.00 -14.55 10.96
CA VAL A 321 -12.65 -13.93 12.10
C VAL A 321 -11.63 -13.51 13.15
N VAL A 322 -11.86 -12.37 13.79
CA VAL A 322 -11.14 -11.89 14.97
C VAL A 322 -12.15 -11.59 16.08
N GLY A 323 -11.90 -12.06 17.29
CA GLY A 323 -12.71 -11.70 18.44
C GLY A 323 -12.21 -12.25 19.78
N ALA A 324 -12.64 -11.62 20.87
CA ALA A 324 -12.23 -11.97 22.22
C ALA A 324 -12.65 -13.40 22.65
N ASP A 325 -13.79 -13.90 22.17
CA ASP A 325 -14.19 -15.29 22.35
C ASP A 325 -14.87 -15.89 21.12
N LEU A 326 -14.28 -16.94 20.57
CA LEU A 326 -14.77 -17.71 19.42
C LEU A 326 -15.24 -19.13 19.81
N ASN A 327 -15.45 -19.39 21.11
CA ASN A 327 -15.87 -20.70 21.58
C ASN A 327 -17.21 -21.13 20.97
N GLY A 328 -17.22 -22.31 20.32
CA GLY A 328 -18.42 -22.87 19.71
C GLY A 328 -18.75 -22.29 18.32
N LEU A 329 -17.88 -21.44 17.76
CA LEU A 329 -17.94 -21.06 16.36
C LEU A 329 -17.49 -22.23 15.49
N ASP A 330 -18.31 -22.56 14.49
CA ASP A 330 -17.93 -23.44 13.39
C ASP A 330 -17.76 -22.57 12.14
N LEU A 331 -16.51 -22.20 11.86
CA LEU A 331 -16.19 -21.28 10.78
C LEU A 331 -16.44 -21.90 9.41
N ALA A 332 -16.30 -23.22 9.27
CA ALA A 332 -16.59 -23.93 8.02
C ALA A 332 -18.09 -23.95 7.74
N ALA A 333 -18.92 -24.20 8.76
CA ALA A 333 -20.38 -24.12 8.61
C ALA A 333 -20.86 -22.70 8.26
N LEU A 334 -20.22 -21.66 8.83
CA LEU A 334 -20.51 -20.28 8.45
C LEU A 334 -20.06 -19.97 7.01
N ALA A 335 -18.90 -20.48 6.59
CA ALA A 335 -18.43 -20.35 5.21
C ALA A 335 -19.43 -20.95 4.20
N GLU A 336 -20.06 -22.08 4.54
CA GLU A 336 -21.11 -22.70 3.71
C GLU A 336 -22.34 -21.79 3.54
N GLN A 337 -22.65 -20.98 4.56
CA GLN A 337 -23.75 -20.02 4.51
C GLN A 337 -23.41 -18.80 3.64
N ILE A 338 -22.17 -18.31 3.71
CA ILE A 338 -21.77 -17.05 3.07
C ILE A 338 -21.77 -17.13 1.55
N CYS A 339 -21.22 -18.21 0.99
CA CYS A 339 -21.14 -18.38 -0.45
C CYS A 339 -21.72 -19.73 -0.85
N ALA A 340 -22.69 -19.72 -1.76
CA ALA A 340 -23.18 -20.93 -2.38
C ALA A 340 -22.11 -21.49 -3.35
N PRO A 341 -22.03 -22.82 -3.52
CA PRO A 341 -21.14 -23.43 -4.51
C PRO A 341 -21.52 -22.97 -5.92
N THR A 342 -20.52 -22.80 -6.80
CA THR A 342 -20.71 -22.17 -8.11
C THR A 342 -21.57 -23.03 -9.05
N VAL A 343 -21.63 -24.36 -8.86
CA VAL A 343 -22.80 -25.25 -9.11
C VAL A 343 -22.54 -26.60 -8.40
N GLY A 344 -23.60 -27.37 -8.11
CA GLY A 344 -23.55 -28.84 -8.00
C GLY A 344 -23.80 -29.56 -9.32
#